data_AF-A0A2E9ZLA1-F1
#
_entry.id   AF-A0A2E9ZLA1-F1
#
_cell.length_a   1.000
_cell.length_b   1.000
_cell.length_c   1.000
_cell.angle_alpha   90.00
_cell.angle_beta   90.00
_cell.angle_gamma   90.00
#
_symmetry.space_group_name_H-M   'P 1'
#
loop_
_entity.id
_entity.type
_entity.pdbx_description
1 polymer ?
#
loop_
_entity_poly.entity_id
_entity_poly.type
_entity_poly.pdbx_seq_one_letter_code
_entity_poly.pdbx_strand_id
1 'polypeptide(L)'
;MQEIVRAVSSELQNYADRGIFRNFSQVPSIKDGSVDFRFNWLADSPFHLKLNSSKPELELKDVLPAVPFRSDMDKAFRTFLSQRGDASIPPHRRLDVERFDFNCRNRQQSLSVIIGFRPGDAGDATKTAVNLFHEIFNNFLAEGPYQNYMVEVFNEPEE
;
A
#
# COMPACT_ATOMS: atom_id res chain seq x y z
N MET A 1 13.01 -7.46 15.72
CA MET A 1 11.54 -7.67 15.64
C MET A 1 10.76 -6.53 16.28
N GLN A 2 10.89 -6.29 17.59
CA GLN A 2 10.21 -5.16 18.25
C GLN A 2 10.61 -3.79 17.67
N GLU A 3 11.86 -3.59 17.27
CA GLU A 3 12.31 -2.35 16.63
C GLU A 3 11.65 -2.09 15.28
N ILE A 4 11.43 -3.14 14.47
CA ILE A 4 10.72 -3.03 13.19
C ILE A 4 9.29 -2.56 13.44
N VAL A 5 8.58 -3.24 14.34
CA VAL A 5 7.21 -2.88 14.71
C VAL A 5 7.17 -1.43 15.21
N ARG A 6 8.08 -1.04 16.11
CA ARG A 6 8.15 0.32 16.64
C ARG A 6 8.41 1.36 15.55
N ALA A 7 9.31 1.09 14.60
CA ALA A 7 9.60 2.01 13.51
C ALA A 7 8.38 2.21 12.60
N VAL A 8 7.70 1.12 12.21
CA VAL A 8 6.48 1.17 11.38
C VAL A 8 5.35 1.88 12.14
N SER A 9 5.07 1.48 13.38
CA SER A 9 4.03 2.09 14.21
C SER A 9 4.29 3.59 14.42
N SER A 10 5.54 3.98 14.70
CA SER A 10 5.90 5.39 14.90
C SER A 10 5.70 6.22 13.63
N GLU A 11 6.07 5.68 12.46
CA GLU A 11 5.90 6.39 11.20
C GLU A 11 4.42 6.56 10.85
N LEU A 12 3.60 5.51 10.97
CA LEU A 12 2.15 5.59 10.73
C LEU A 12 1.43 6.51 11.73
N GLN A 13 1.84 6.47 12.99
CA GLN A 13 1.31 7.37 14.02
C GLN A 13 1.60 8.84 13.67
N ASN A 14 2.77 9.17 13.11
CA ASN A 14 3.08 10.53 12.67
C ASN A 14 2.09 11.03 11.60
N TYR A 15 1.62 10.17 10.69
CA TYR A 15 0.58 10.54 9.72
C TYR A 15 -0.77 10.76 10.40
N ALA A 16 -1.12 9.94 11.40
CA ALA A 16 -2.35 10.10 12.17
C ALA A 16 -2.34 11.40 13.01
N ASP A 17 -1.25 11.68 13.70
CA ASP A 17 -1.07 12.87 14.55
C ASP A 17 -1.13 14.17 13.73
N ARG A 18 -0.72 14.12 12.47
CA ARG A 18 -0.83 15.22 11.50
C ARG A 18 -2.22 15.37 10.88
N GLY A 19 -3.17 14.50 11.25
CA GLY A 19 -4.53 14.48 10.71
C GLY A 19 -4.63 13.96 9.27
N ILE A 20 -3.56 13.36 8.73
CA ILE A 20 -3.56 12.77 7.38
C ILE A 20 -4.35 11.45 7.41
N PHE A 21 -4.10 10.62 8.42
CA PHE A 21 -4.84 9.38 8.64
C PHE A 21 -5.94 9.58 9.68
N ARG A 22 -7.17 9.24 9.31
CA ARG A 22 -8.34 9.21 10.19
C ARG A 22 -8.53 7.78 10.71
N ASN A 23 -9.16 7.61 11.87
CA ASN A 23 -9.47 6.28 12.46
C ASN A 23 -8.27 5.31 12.54
N PHE A 24 -7.06 5.84 12.78
CA PHE A 24 -5.86 5.01 12.89
C PHE A 24 -5.96 4.02 14.05
N SER A 25 -5.65 2.76 13.79
CA SER A 25 -5.57 1.70 14.80
C SER A 25 -4.55 0.65 14.40
N GLN A 26 -4.01 -0.06 15.40
CA GLN A 26 -3.09 -1.18 15.22
C GLN A 26 -3.59 -2.39 16.01
N VAL A 27 -3.57 -3.56 15.39
CA VAL A 27 -3.99 -4.84 15.99
C VAL A 27 -2.85 -5.84 15.83
N PRO A 28 -2.13 -6.15 16.92
CA PRO A 28 -1.13 -7.22 16.90
C PRO A 28 -1.81 -8.57 16.69
N SER A 29 -1.30 -9.36 15.75
CA SER A 29 -1.71 -10.75 15.58
C SER A 29 -1.02 -11.63 16.61
N ILE A 30 -1.83 -12.39 17.35
CA ILE A 30 -1.37 -13.32 18.39
C ILE A 30 -0.67 -14.55 17.77
N LYS A 31 -0.88 -14.84 16.48
CA LYS A 31 -0.50 -16.13 15.87
C LYS A 31 0.79 -16.11 15.04
N ASP A 32 1.13 -15.00 14.39
CA ASP A 32 2.19 -14.97 13.37
C ASP A 32 3.18 -13.79 13.53
N GLY A 33 3.13 -13.06 14.65
CA GLY A 33 4.00 -11.90 14.89
C GLY A 33 3.79 -10.77 13.89
N SER A 34 2.64 -10.77 13.20
CA SER A 34 2.24 -9.70 12.32
C SER A 34 1.48 -8.62 13.08
N VAL A 35 1.44 -7.41 12.52
CA VAL A 35 0.66 -6.29 13.04
C VAL A 35 -0.17 -5.74 11.90
N ASP A 36 -1.48 -5.72 12.08
CA ASP A 36 -2.42 -5.12 11.13
C ASP A 36 -2.65 -3.67 11.54
N PHE A 37 -2.39 -2.74 10.63
CA PHE A 37 -2.69 -1.32 10.76
C PHE A 37 -3.90 -0.99 9.90
N ARG A 38 -4.81 -0.19 10.46
CA ARG A 38 -6.03 0.26 9.78
C ARG A 38 -6.15 1.76 9.89
N PHE A 39 -6.47 2.43 8.79
CA PHE A 39 -6.70 3.87 8.74
C PHE A 39 -7.57 4.27 7.55
N ASN A 40 -8.28 5.38 7.69
CA ASN A 40 -9.01 6.05 6.64
C ASN A 40 -8.17 7.19 6.08
N TRP A 41 -8.24 7.41 4.78
CA TRP A 41 -7.45 8.47 4.16
C TRP A 41 -8.13 9.06 2.92
N LEU A 42 -7.89 8.48 1.75
CA LEU A 42 -8.39 8.96 0.46
C LEU A 42 -9.85 8.57 0.21
N ALA A 43 -10.28 7.43 0.76
CA ALA A 43 -11.65 6.95 0.69
C ALA A 43 -12.25 6.78 2.10
N ASP A 44 -13.58 6.67 2.16
CA ASP A 44 -14.31 6.35 3.40
C ASP A 44 -14.17 4.88 3.80
N SER A 45 -13.77 4.01 2.87
CA SER A 45 -13.32 2.66 3.20
C SER A 45 -11.96 2.68 3.90
N PRO A 46 -11.75 1.88 4.95
CA PRO A 46 -10.47 1.79 5.62
C PRO A 46 -9.42 1.08 4.75
N PHE A 47 -8.21 1.61 4.74
CA PHE A 47 -7.02 0.93 4.23
C PHE A 47 -6.41 0.00 5.28
N HIS A 48 -5.78 -1.06 4.79
CA HIS A 48 -5.13 -2.07 5.59
C HIS A 48 -3.67 -2.20 5.19
N LEU A 49 -2.79 -2.02 6.17
CA LEU A 49 -1.36 -2.28 6.03
C LEU A 49 -0.97 -3.36 7.01
N LYS A 50 -0.50 -4.51 6.51
CA LYS A 50 -0.04 -5.62 7.37
C LYS A 50 1.48 -5.66 7.40
N LEU A 51 2.07 -5.60 8.60
CA LEU A 51 3.49 -5.85 8.82
C LEU A 51 3.70 -7.31 9.19
N ASN A 52 4.59 -8.02 8.49
CA ASN A 52 5.15 -9.27 8.97
C ASN A 52 6.58 -8.99 9.49
N SER A 53 6.78 -9.14 10.80
CA SER A 53 8.05 -8.81 11.44
C SER A 53 9.05 -9.98 11.43
N SER A 54 8.56 -11.21 11.19
CA SER A 54 9.38 -12.43 11.09
C SER A 54 10.03 -12.55 9.72
N LYS A 55 9.31 -12.13 8.67
CA LYS A 55 9.82 -11.93 7.31
C LYS A 55 9.57 -10.45 6.97
N PRO A 56 10.57 -9.56 7.14
CA PRO A 56 10.39 -8.11 7.04
C PRO A 56 9.75 -7.67 5.71
N GLU A 57 8.43 -7.55 5.73
CA GLU A 57 7.62 -7.14 4.59
C GLU A 57 6.37 -6.39 5.07
N LEU A 58 5.97 -5.40 4.29
CA LEU A 58 4.70 -4.68 4.43
C LEU A 58 3.77 -5.15 3.31
N GLU A 59 2.52 -5.40 3.65
CA GLU A 59 1.48 -5.71 2.68
C GLU A 59 0.44 -4.60 2.67
N LEU A 60 0.37 -3.86 1.55
CA LEU A 60 -0.78 -3.02 1.20
C LEU A 60 -1.92 -3.96 0.84
N LYS A 61 -2.74 -4.29 1.82
CA LYS A 61 -3.73 -5.35 1.72
C LYS A 61 -4.99 -4.83 1.04
N ASP A 62 -5.51 -5.63 0.11
CA ASP A 62 -6.77 -5.39 -0.61
C ASP A 62 -6.86 -3.99 -1.24
N VAL A 63 -5.73 -3.50 -1.77
CA VAL A 63 -5.62 -2.15 -2.35
C VAL A 63 -6.47 -1.97 -3.60
N LEU A 64 -6.70 -3.03 -4.39
CA LEU A 64 -7.69 -3.03 -5.47
C LEU A 64 -8.65 -4.23 -5.31
N PRO A 65 -9.81 -4.03 -4.66
CA PRO A 65 -10.83 -5.06 -4.50
C PRO A 65 -11.52 -5.38 -5.82
N ALA A 66 -12.16 -6.55 -5.92
CA ALA A 66 -12.98 -6.95 -7.07
C ALA A 66 -12.26 -6.92 -8.44
N VAL A 67 -10.93 -7.06 -8.47
CA VAL A 67 -10.13 -7.15 -9.69
C VAL A 67 -9.81 -8.61 -10.00
N PRO A 68 -10.42 -9.22 -11.04
CA PRO A 68 -10.17 -10.62 -11.38
C PRO A 68 -8.71 -10.88 -11.76
N PHE A 69 -8.20 -12.05 -11.39
CA PHE A 69 -6.83 -12.47 -11.74
C PHE A 69 -6.65 -12.52 -13.25
N ARG A 70 -5.54 -11.95 -13.74
CA ARG A 70 -5.18 -11.80 -15.16
C ARG A 70 -6.19 -11.00 -16.01
N SER A 71 -7.09 -10.25 -15.38
CA SER A 71 -7.85 -9.20 -16.06
C SER A 71 -6.91 -8.13 -16.61
N ASP A 72 -7.43 -7.27 -17.49
CA ASP A 72 -6.63 -6.19 -18.06
C ASP A 72 -6.19 -5.19 -16.98
N MET A 73 -7.01 -4.96 -15.95
CA MET A 73 -6.63 -4.14 -14.80
C MET A 73 -5.53 -4.78 -13.94
N ASP A 74 -5.56 -6.11 -13.70
CA ASP A 74 -4.46 -6.80 -13.00
C ASP A 74 -3.14 -6.69 -13.76
N LYS A 75 -3.16 -6.92 -15.08
CA LYS A 75 -1.97 -6.78 -15.93
C LYS A 75 -1.46 -5.33 -15.97
N ALA A 76 -2.37 -4.37 -16.12
CA ALA A 76 -2.04 -2.96 -16.12
C ALA A 76 -1.44 -2.53 -14.78
N PHE A 77 -1.99 -2.98 -13.66
CA PHE A 77 -1.48 -2.68 -12.33
C PHE A 77 -0.08 -3.23 -12.09
N ARG A 78 0.20 -4.47 -12.52
CA ARG A 78 1.55 -5.05 -12.45
C ARG A 78 2.56 -4.27 -13.29
N THR A 79 2.13 -3.82 -14.47
CA THR A 79 2.96 -2.98 -15.35
C THR A 79 3.20 -1.61 -14.73
N PHE A 80 2.16 -1.02 -14.13
CA PHE A 80 2.26 0.24 -13.40
C PHE A 80 3.29 0.13 -12.28
N LEU A 81 3.22 -0.92 -11.45
CA LEU A 81 4.15 -1.12 -10.34
C LEU A 81 5.60 -1.30 -10.83
N SER A 82 5.83 -2.09 -11.88
CA SER A 82 7.19 -2.29 -12.40
C SER A 82 7.79 -1.01 -13.00
N GLN A 83 6.97 -0.14 -13.60
CA GLN A 83 7.41 1.14 -14.14
C GLN A 83 7.72 2.19 -13.07
N ARG A 84 7.23 2.05 -11.83
CA ARG A 84 7.51 3.04 -10.78
C ARG A 84 8.99 3.10 -10.36
N GLY A 85 9.78 2.07 -10.67
CA GLY A 85 11.23 2.07 -10.48
C GLY A 85 12.03 2.70 -11.62
N ASP A 86 11.38 3.11 -12.71
CA ASP A 86 12.04 3.56 -13.93
C ASP A 86 12.74 4.93 -13.76
N ALA A 87 13.85 5.13 -14.49
CA ALA A 87 14.61 6.36 -14.53
C ALA A 87 13.80 7.58 -15.04
N SER A 88 12.71 7.35 -15.75
CA SER A 88 11.75 8.37 -16.19
C SER A 88 10.89 8.95 -15.07
N ILE A 89 10.71 8.23 -13.95
CA ILE A 89 9.94 8.73 -12.80
C ILE A 89 10.82 9.68 -11.97
N PRO A 90 10.33 10.87 -11.55
CA PRO A 90 11.11 11.78 -10.71
C PRO A 90 11.66 11.09 -9.44
N PRO A 91 12.90 11.38 -9.01
CA PRO A 91 13.54 10.66 -7.90
C PRO A 91 12.72 10.62 -6.60
N HIS A 92 11.97 11.68 -6.30
CA HIS A 92 11.13 11.77 -5.09
C HIS A 92 9.83 10.95 -5.17
N ARG A 93 9.46 10.42 -6.35
CA ARG A 93 8.31 9.53 -6.57
C ARG A 93 8.73 8.11 -6.95
N ARG A 94 9.99 7.92 -7.35
CA ARG A 94 10.51 6.65 -7.86
C ARG A 94 10.63 5.64 -6.74
N LEU A 95 10.23 4.39 -7.01
CA LEU A 95 10.48 3.28 -6.11
C LEU A 95 11.95 2.88 -6.16
N ASP A 96 12.57 2.78 -5.00
CA ASP A 96 13.94 2.28 -4.86
C ASP A 96 13.95 0.75 -4.91
N VAL A 97 14.02 0.21 -6.14
CA VAL A 97 14.03 -1.23 -6.42
C VAL A 97 15.35 -1.92 -6.05
N GLU A 98 16.40 -1.16 -5.72
CA GLU A 98 17.66 -1.71 -5.20
C GLU A 98 17.58 -1.94 -3.68
N ARG A 99 16.81 -1.09 -2.98
CA ARG A 99 16.59 -1.17 -1.53
C ARG A 99 15.41 -2.03 -1.13
N PHE A 100 14.34 -2.05 -1.93
CA PHE A 100 13.08 -2.72 -1.63
C PHE A 100 12.67 -3.71 -2.71
N ASP A 101 12.05 -4.82 -2.31
CA ASP A 101 11.45 -5.79 -3.22
C ASP A 101 9.94 -5.54 -3.33
N PHE A 102 9.40 -5.41 -4.55
CA PHE A 102 8.00 -5.10 -4.78
C PHE A 102 7.31 -6.26 -5.51
N ASN A 103 6.19 -6.73 -4.98
CA ASN A 103 5.42 -7.81 -5.59
C ASN A 103 3.91 -7.54 -5.54
N CYS A 104 3.19 -7.98 -6.56
CA CYS A 104 1.72 -7.95 -6.60
C CYS A 104 1.14 -9.35 -6.38
N ARG A 105 0.31 -9.49 -5.35
CA ARG A 105 -0.48 -10.69 -5.09
C ARG A 105 -1.94 -10.42 -5.43
N ASN A 106 -2.54 -11.27 -6.27
CA ASN A 106 -4.00 -11.29 -6.45
C ASN A 106 -4.55 -12.56 -5.82
N ARG A 107 -5.41 -12.43 -4.81
CA ARG A 107 -6.08 -13.56 -4.16
C ARG A 107 -7.55 -13.22 -4.00
N GLN A 108 -8.43 -14.15 -4.39
CA GLN A 108 -9.89 -13.95 -4.30
C GLN A 108 -10.35 -12.65 -4.97
N GLN A 109 -9.77 -12.33 -6.14
CA GLN A 109 -10.06 -11.11 -6.90
C GLN A 109 -9.74 -9.82 -6.13
N SER A 110 -8.75 -9.87 -5.24
CA SER A 110 -8.27 -8.72 -4.50
C SER A 110 -6.76 -8.60 -4.67
N LEU A 111 -6.31 -7.46 -5.19
CA LEU A 111 -4.90 -7.17 -5.36
C LEU A 111 -4.33 -6.56 -4.08
N SER A 112 -3.15 -7.04 -3.71
CA SER A 112 -2.33 -6.51 -2.63
C SER A 112 -0.91 -6.30 -3.14
N VAL A 113 -0.22 -5.29 -2.61
CA VAL A 113 1.20 -5.07 -2.89
C VAL A 113 2.01 -5.48 -1.67
N ILE A 114 3.06 -6.25 -1.89
CA ILE A 114 4.02 -6.66 -0.87
C ILE A 114 5.31 -5.90 -1.11
N ILE A 115 5.85 -5.29 -0.06
CA ILE A 115 7.11 -4.54 -0.04
C ILE A 115 8.04 -5.25 0.93
N GLY A 116 9.02 -5.99 0.40
CA GLY A 116 10.10 -6.57 1.18
C GLY A 116 11.18 -5.54 1.49
N PHE A 117 11.71 -5.54 2.71
CA PHE A 117 12.71 -4.56 3.14
C PHE A 117 13.74 -5.18 4.10
N ARG A 118 14.87 -4.50 4.34
CA ARG A 118 15.83 -4.91 5.39
C ARG A 118 15.39 -4.34 6.74
N PRO A 119 15.62 -5.02 7.88
CA PRO A 119 15.15 -4.55 9.20
C PRO A 119 15.43 -3.07 9.53
N GLY A 120 16.58 -2.53 9.11
CA GLY A 120 16.94 -1.12 9.31
C GLY A 120 16.16 -0.11 8.47
N ASP A 121 15.47 -0.57 7.43
CA ASP A 121 14.73 0.26 6.47
C ASP A 121 13.24 0.36 6.80
N ALA A 122 12.77 -0.18 7.92
CA ALA A 122 11.36 -0.30 8.26
C ALA A 122 10.57 1.02 8.19
N GLY A 123 11.14 2.11 8.68
CA GLY A 123 10.52 3.44 8.60
C GLY A 123 10.41 3.95 7.16
N ASP A 124 11.47 3.79 6.37
CA ASP A 124 11.45 4.21 4.96
C ASP A 124 10.54 3.32 4.10
N ALA A 125 10.51 2.01 4.35
CA ALA A 125 9.55 1.10 3.73
C ALA A 125 8.10 1.52 4.01
N THR A 126 7.83 2.04 5.21
CA THR A 126 6.50 2.56 5.59
C THR A 126 6.17 3.82 4.80
N LYS A 127 7.10 4.77 4.66
CA LYS A 127 6.91 5.96 3.81
C LYS A 127 6.69 5.56 2.36
N THR A 128 7.45 4.61 1.86
CA THR A 128 7.30 4.06 0.51
C THR A 128 5.93 3.41 0.31
N ALA A 129 5.42 2.66 1.30
CA ALA A 129 4.08 2.08 1.28
C ALA A 129 2.99 3.16 1.18
N VAL A 130 3.09 4.22 2.00
CA VAL A 130 2.14 5.33 2.00
C VAL A 130 2.20 6.12 0.69
N ASN A 131 3.39 6.40 0.18
CA ASN A 131 3.57 7.04 -1.13
C ASN A 131 3.01 6.17 -2.25
N LEU A 132 3.20 4.85 -2.20
CA LEU A 132 2.65 3.96 -3.21
C LEU A 132 1.12 3.94 -3.17
N PHE A 133 0.49 3.98 -2.00
CA PHE A 133 -0.97 4.18 -1.92
C PHE A 133 -1.42 5.44 -2.67
N HIS A 134 -0.76 6.57 -2.46
CA HIS A 134 -1.05 7.79 -3.20
C HIS A 134 -0.92 7.63 -4.72
N GLU A 135 0.17 7.04 -5.17
CA GLU A 135 0.42 6.84 -6.60
C GLU A 135 -0.64 5.92 -7.23
N ILE A 136 -1.11 4.91 -6.50
CA ILE A 136 -2.17 4.01 -6.97
C ILE A 136 -3.48 4.77 -7.14
N PHE A 137 -3.90 5.53 -6.12
CA PHE A 137 -5.18 6.23 -6.18
C PHE A 137 -5.17 7.37 -7.20
N ASN A 138 -4.12 8.21 -7.18
CA ASN A 138 -4.10 9.40 -8.02
C ASN A 138 -3.72 9.06 -9.47
N ASN A 139 -2.63 8.32 -9.68
CA ASN A 139 -2.11 8.14 -11.04
C ASN A 139 -2.66 6.89 -11.73
N PHE A 140 -2.85 5.79 -11.00
CA PHE A 140 -3.34 4.56 -11.61
C PHE A 140 -4.86 4.61 -11.74
N LEU A 141 -5.58 4.96 -10.68
CA LEU A 141 -7.05 4.97 -10.69
C LEU A 141 -7.64 6.26 -11.27
N ALA A 142 -7.37 7.42 -10.66
CA ALA A 142 -8.06 8.67 -10.99
C ALA A 142 -7.63 9.26 -12.36
N GLU A 143 -6.34 9.28 -12.66
CA GLU A 143 -5.80 9.69 -13.96
C GLU A 143 -5.89 8.58 -15.04
N GLY A 144 -6.20 7.35 -14.63
CA GLY A 144 -6.33 6.19 -15.52
C GLY A 144 -7.75 5.95 -16.01
N PRO A 145 -7.98 4.87 -16.78
CA PRO A 145 -9.30 4.54 -17.34
C PRO A 145 -10.25 3.88 -16.31
N TYR A 146 -10.06 4.10 -15.00
CA TYR A 146 -10.71 3.35 -13.91
C TYR A 146 -11.66 4.19 -13.05
N GLN A 147 -12.15 5.33 -13.56
CA GLN A 147 -13.09 6.19 -12.84
C GLN A 147 -14.38 5.47 -12.42
N ASN A 148 -15.01 4.71 -13.33
CA ASN A 148 -16.20 3.91 -12.99
C ASN A 148 -15.92 2.90 -11.87
N TYR A 149 -14.72 2.30 -11.88
CA TYR A 149 -14.31 1.38 -10.83
C TYR A 149 -14.14 2.09 -9.48
N MET A 150 -13.66 3.34 -9.46
CA MET A 150 -13.58 4.14 -8.24
C MET A 150 -14.96 4.42 -7.63
N VAL A 151 -15.95 4.72 -8.47
CA VAL A 151 -17.35 4.91 -8.03
C VAL A 151 -17.92 3.59 -7.49
N GLU A 152 -17.81 2.50 -8.25
CA GLU A 152 -18.43 1.21 -7.91
C GLU A 152 -17.81 0.53 -6.68
N VAL A 153 -16.48 0.66 -6.50
CA VAL A 153 -15.74 -0.12 -5.49
C VAL A 153 -15.37 0.70 -4.26
N PHE A 154 -15.09 2.00 -4.43
CA PHE A 154 -14.67 2.88 -3.33
C PHE A 154 -15.76 3.88 -2.90
N ASN A 155 -16.91 3.91 -3.59
CA ASN A 155 -18.00 4.88 -3.38
C ASN A 155 -17.53 6.33 -3.54
N GLU A 156 -16.57 6.58 -4.44
CA GLU A 156 -16.22 7.94 -4.83
C GLU A 156 -17.43 8.59 -5.53
N PRO A 157 -17.74 9.87 -5.23
CA PRO A 157 -18.84 10.56 -5.89
C PRO A 157 -18.57 10.68 -7.40
N GLU A 158 -19.60 10.49 -8.23
CA GLU A 158 -19.54 10.84 -9.65
C GLU A 158 -19.34 12.36 -9.77
N GLU A 159 -18.24 12.80 -10.39
CA GLU A 159 -18.00 14.22 -10.75
C GLU A 159 -18.82 14.65 -11.97
#